data_AF-A0A321LIT1-F1
#
_entry.id   AF-A0A321LIT1-F1
#
_cell.length_a   1.000
_cell.length_b   1.000
_cell.length_c   1.000
_cell.angle_alpha   90.00
_cell.angle_beta   90.00
_cell.angle_gamma   90.00
#
_symmetry.space_group_name_H-M   'P 1'
#
loop_
_entity.id
_entity.type
_entity.pdbx_description
1 polymer ?
#
loop_
_entity_poly.entity_id
_entity_poly.type
_entity_poly.pdbx_seq_one_letter_code
_entity_poly.pdbx_strand_id
1 'polypeptide(L)'
;MAARNGVALPSEGSRSGHTVDIAKPFRRVVKNAGLNSSEVVRHTLRHTAITHLVQAGVDLPTVKRISGHKTLMMVERYAHQNGPHIQTAMDKLSKGYRSSA
;
A
#
# COMPACT_ATOMS: atom_id res chain seq x y z
N MET A 1 9.11 -4.73 35.71
CA MET A 1 9.48 -4.60 34.28
C MET A 1 9.32 -5.99 33.65
N ALA A 2 8.07 -6.38 33.32
CA ALA A 2 7.75 -7.75 32.89
C ALA A 2 8.11 -7.94 31.40
N ALA A 3 8.66 -9.11 31.09
CA ALA A 3 9.15 -9.49 29.78
C ALA A 3 8.11 -9.22 28.68
N ARG A 4 8.48 -8.36 27.73
CA ARG A 4 7.67 -8.02 26.56
C ARG A 4 7.77 -9.22 25.62
N ASN A 5 6.79 -10.13 25.70
CA ASN A 5 6.58 -11.18 24.70
C ASN A 5 6.79 -10.58 23.31
N GLY A 6 7.60 -11.21 22.45
CA GLY A 6 8.12 -10.68 21.18
C GLY A 6 7.08 -10.40 20.07
N VAL A 7 5.97 -9.76 20.43
CA VAL A 7 4.87 -9.39 19.55
C VAL A 7 5.06 -7.97 19.07
N ALA A 8 4.88 -7.75 17.76
CA ALA A 8 5.07 -6.44 17.15
C ALA A 8 4.02 -5.39 17.58
N LEU A 9 2.83 -5.82 18.02
CA LEU A 9 1.69 -4.97 18.38
C LEU A 9 1.21 -5.27 19.82
N PRO A 10 1.95 -4.82 20.85
CA PRO A 10 1.57 -5.03 22.24
C PRO A 10 0.29 -4.28 22.59
N SER A 11 -0.49 -4.85 23.51
CA SER A 11 -1.70 -4.20 24.04
C SER A 11 -1.85 -4.54 25.51
N GLU A 12 -1.71 -3.53 26.36
CA GLU A 12 -1.78 -3.66 27.82
C GLU A 12 -3.19 -4.03 28.30
N GLY A 13 -4.22 -3.61 27.56
CA GLY A 13 -5.62 -3.94 27.87
C GLY A 13 -6.09 -5.29 27.32
N SER A 14 -5.23 -6.04 26.62
CA SER A 14 -5.58 -7.34 26.06
C SER A 14 -5.16 -8.48 26.98
N ARG A 15 -6.06 -9.45 27.22
CA ARG A 15 -5.75 -10.67 28.00
C ARG A 15 -4.60 -11.49 27.39
N SER A 16 -4.37 -11.39 26.08
CA SER A 16 -3.29 -12.07 25.37
C SER A 16 -1.99 -11.23 25.27
N GLY A 17 -1.98 -10.02 25.82
CA GLY A 17 -0.83 -9.09 25.76
C GLY A 17 -0.59 -8.43 24.39
N HIS A 18 -1.45 -8.69 23.40
CA HIS A 18 -1.36 -8.10 22.07
C HIS A 18 -2.75 -7.88 21.45
N THR A 19 -2.82 -6.98 20.46
CA THR A 19 -4.09 -6.70 19.76
C THR A 19 -4.39 -7.81 18.76
N VAL A 20 -5.52 -8.48 18.93
CA VAL A 20 -5.99 -9.55 18.03
C VAL A 20 -6.86 -9.05 16.88
N ASP A 21 -7.58 -7.94 17.09
CA ASP A 21 -8.41 -7.30 16.06
C ASP A 21 -8.40 -5.78 16.20
N ILE A 22 -8.17 -5.10 15.08
CA ILE A 22 -8.14 -3.64 14.96
C ILE A 22 -9.39 -3.08 14.28
N ALA A 23 -10.39 -3.90 13.94
CA ALA A 23 -11.59 -3.43 13.23
C ALA A 23 -12.38 -2.38 14.02
N LYS A 24 -12.62 -2.61 15.31
CA LYS A 24 -13.33 -1.67 16.19
C LYS A 24 -12.60 -0.33 16.35
N PRO A 25 -11.32 -0.28 16.73
CA PRO A 25 -10.59 1.00 16.80
C PRO A 25 -10.47 1.68 15.43
N PHE A 26 -10.30 0.92 14.34
CA PHE A 26 -10.28 1.48 12.99
C PHE A 26 -11.59 2.18 12.62
N ARG A 27 -12.75 1.52 12.82
CA ARG A 27 -14.07 2.14 12.55
C ARG A 27 -14.29 3.42 13.35
N ARG A 28 -13.82 3.47 14.60
CA ARG A 28 -13.88 4.68 15.43
C ARG A 28 -13.08 5.83 14.80
N VAL A 29 -11.87 5.56 14.33
CA VAL A 29 -11.03 6.58 13.66
C VAL A 29 -11.67 7.05 12.36
N VAL A 30 -12.21 6.13 11.54
CA VAL A 30 -12.92 6.47 10.30
C VAL A 30 -14.11 7.39 10.57
N LYS A 31 -14.94 7.06 11.57
CA LYS A 31 -16.08 7.89 11.97
C LYS A 31 -15.63 9.28 12.48
N ASN A 32 -14.58 9.33 13.29
CA ASN A 32 -14.03 10.59 13.79
C ASN A 32 -13.42 11.45 12.67
N ALA A 33 -12.95 10.84 11.59
CA ALA A 33 -12.48 11.54 10.39
C ALA A 33 -13.62 12.02 9.49
N GLY A 34 -14.89 11.80 9.85
CA GLY A 34 -16.05 12.19 9.03
C GLY A 34 -16.25 11.33 7.78
N LEU A 35 -15.62 10.15 7.71
CA LEU A 35 -15.67 9.25 6.56
C LEU A 35 -16.73 8.16 6.73
N ASN A 36 -17.24 7.64 5.62
CA ASN A 36 -18.21 6.54 5.66
C ASN A 36 -17.54 5.23 6.10
N SER A 37 -17.92 4.72 7.27
CA SER A 37 -17.38 3.50 7.86
C SER A 37 -17.79 2.19 7.16
N SER A 38 -18.77 2.20 6.25
CA SER A 38 -19.08 1.05 5.40
C SER A 38 -18.22 1.00 4.13
N GLU A 39 -17.71 2.13 3.67
CA GLU A 39 -16.90 2.24 2.44
C GLU A 39 -15.40 2.26 2.74
N VAL A 40 -14.99 2.99 3.78
CA VAL A 40 -13.59 3.12 4.17
C VAL A 40 -13.25 2.00 5.14
N VAL A 41 -12.61 0.97 4.61
CA VAL A 41 -12.14 -0.20 5.34
C VAL A 41 -10.61 -0.30 5.29
N ARG A 42 -10.02 -1.22 6.07
CA ARG A 42 -8.55 -1.42 6.09
C ARG A 42 -7.97 -1.69 4.70
N HIS A 43 -8.71 -2.40 3.84
CA HIS A 43 -8.30 -2.67 2.45
C HIS A 43 -8.24 -1.38 1.61
N THR A 44 -9.04 -0.36 1.91
CA THR A 44 -8.99 0.94 1.23
C THR A 44 -7.61 1.58 1.39
N LEU A 45 -7.04 1.55 2.61
CA LEU A 45 -5.68 2.07 2.85
C LEU A 45 -4.61 1.33 2.03
N ARG A 46 -4.74 0.01 1.92
CA ARG A 46 -3.85 -0.81 1.11
C ARG A 46 -3.94 -0.42 -0.37
N HIS A 47 -5.15 -0.20 -0.89
CA HIS A 47 -5.36 0.26 -2.26
C HIS A 47 -4.72 1.64 -2.47
N THR A 48 -4.89 2.59 -1.55
CA THR A 48 -4.24 3.91 -1.61
C THR A 48 -2.72 3.81 -1.64
N ALA A 49 -2.13 2.97 -0.79
CA ALA A 49 -0.68 2.78 -0.77
C ALA A 49 -0.13 2.23 -2.09
N ILE A 50 -0.86 1.29 -2.72
CA ILE A 50 -0.48 0.74 -4.03
C ILE A 50 -0.59 1.80 -5.11
N THR A 51 -1.68 2.58 -5.13
CA THR A 51 -1.84 3.69 -6.07
C THR A 51 -0.68 4.67 -5.96
N HIS A 52 -0.28 5.06 -4.74
CA HIS A 52 0.86 5.95 -4.54
C HIS A 52 2.18 5.34 -5.02
N LEU A 53 2.42 4.04 -4.79
CA LEU A 53 3.62 3.38 -5.31
C LEU A 53 3.66 3.40 -6.84
N VAL A 54 2.54 3.13 -7.50
CA VAL A 54 2.47 3.18 -8.96
C VAL A 54 2.66 4.61 -9.45
N GLN A 55 1.99 5.60 -8.86
CA GLN A 55 2.15 7.02 -9.21
C GLN A 55 3.59 7.54 -8.98
N ALA A 56 4.31 6.99 -8.00
CA ALA A 56 5.73 7.28 -7.78
C ALA A 56 6.66 6.62 -8.83
N GLY A 57 6.10 5.88 -9.80
CA GLY A 57 6.84 5.23 -10.88
C GLY A 57 7.50 3.91 -10.49
N VAL A 58 7.07 3.28 -9.38
CA VAL A 58 7.55 1.94 -9.01
C VAL A 58 6.97 0.91 -9.98
N ASP A 59 7.81 0.01 -10.47
CA ASP A 59 7.41 -1.02 -11.42
C ASP A 59 6.41 -2.03 -10.80
N LEU A 60 5.47 -2.52 -11.62
CA LEU A 60 4.41 -3.41 -11.16
C LEU A 60 4.91 -4.71 -10.48
N PRO A 61 6.00 -5.36 -10.95
CA PRO A 61 6.61 -6.48 -10.23
C PRO A 61 7.06 -6.15 -8.80
N THR A 62 7.71 -5.00 -8.61
CA THR A 62 8.12 -4.52 -7.29
C THR A 62 6.90 -4.20 -6.42
N VAL A 63 5.91 -3.49 -6.96
CA VAL A 63 4.65 -3.18 -6.26
C VAL A 63 3.93 -4.46 -5.83
N LYS A 64 3.86 -5.48 -6.69
CA LYS A 64 3.30 -6.81 -6.36
C LYS A 64 4.02 -7.43 -5.16
N ARG A 65 5.35 -7.36 -5.11
CA ARG A 65 6.16 -7.94 -4.05
C ARG A 65 6.01 -7.19 -2.71
N ILE A 66 5.99 -5.85 -2.74
CA ILE A 66 5.76 -5.00 -1.56
C ILE A 66 4.37 -5.24 -0.99
N SER A 67 3.36 -5.23 -1.87
CA SER A 67 1.99 -5.46 -1.44
C SER A 67 1.79 -6.92 -1.02
N GLY A 68 2.44 -7.90 -1.64
CA GLY A 68 2.20 -9.32 -1.40
C GLY A 68 1.02 -9.87 -2.22
N HIS A 69 0.75 -9.30 -3.39
CA HIS A 69 -0.24 -9.85 -4.33
C HIS A 69 0.29 -11.14 -4.96
N LYS A 70 -0.60 -12.14 -5.13
CA LYS A 70 -0.22 -13.44 -5.69
C LYS A 70 0.10 -13.34 -7.18
N THR A 71 -0.69 -12.58 -7.93
CA THR A 71 -0.57 -12.43 -9.39
C THR A 71 -0.34 -10.98 -9.78
N LEU A 72 0.22 -10.76 -10.97
CA LEU A 72 0.39 -9.41 -11.53
C LEU A 72 -0.96 -8.78 -11.91
N MET A 73 -1.91 -9.59 -12.37
CA MET A 73 -3.28 -9.16 -12.68
C MET A 73 -3.98 -8.41 -11.53
N MET A 74 -3.69 -8.77 -10.28
CA MET A 74 -4.25 -8.07 -9.12
C MET A 74 -3.74 -6.62 -9.00
N VAL A 75 -2.56 -6.32 -9.56
CA VAL A 75 -1.91 -5.01 -9.53
C VAL A 75 -2.11 -4.23 -10.84
N GLU A 76 -2.46 -4.90 -11.94
CA GLU A 76 -2.76 -4.26 -13.24
C GLU A 76 -3.85 -3.19 -13.13
N ARG A 77 -4.81 -3.37 -12.21
CA ARG A 77 -5.84 -2.36 -11.91
C ARG A 77 -5.29 -1.03 -11.37
N TYR A 78 -3.98 -0.89 -11.15
CA TYR A 78 -3.34 0.36 -10.77
C TYR A 78 -2.47 0.94 -11.89
N ALA A 79 -2.17 0.15 -12.93
CA ALA A 79 -1.26 0.54 -14.00
C ALA A 79 -1.72 1.77 -14.78
N HIS A 80 -3.03 1.96 -14.90
CA HIS A 80 -3.63 3.08 -15.64
C HIS A 80 -3.47 4.44 -14.94
N GLN A 81 -3.07 4.49 -13.67
CA GLN A 81 -2.83 5.73 -12.92
C GLN A 81 -1.54 6.45 -13.36
N ASN A 82 -0.79 5.89 -14.32
CA ASN A 82 0.57 6.28 -14.65
C ASN A 82 0.72 6.87 -16.06
N GLY A 83 -0.23 7.71 -16.51
CA GLY A 83 -0.08 8.49 -17.76
C GLY A 83 1.30 9.17 -17.94
N PRO A 84 1.89 9.79 -16.88
CA PRO A 84 3.24 10.36 -16.93
C PRO A 84 4.38 9.34 -17.09
N HIS A 85 4.16 8.08 -16.73
CA HIS A 85 5.16 7.02 -16.85
C HIS A 85 5.39 6.63 -18.32
N ILE A 86 4.38 6.71 -19.19
CA ILE A 86 4.54 6.48 -20.63
C ILE A 86 5.54 7.50 -21.20
N GLN A 87 5.35 8.78 -20.88
CA GLN A 87 6.26 9.84 -21.32
C GLN A 87 7.67 9.64 -20.76
N THR A 88 7.79 9.35 -19.47
CA THR A 88 9.09 9.08 -18.83
C THR A 88 9.80 7.86 -19.45
N ALA A 89 9.06 6.82 -19.83
CA ALA A 89 9.61 5.63 -20.49
C ALA A 89 10.13 5.97 -21.89
N MET A 90 9.38 6.77 -22.66
CA MET A 90 9.81 7.27 -23.97
C MET A 90 11.03 8.18 -23.85
N ASP A 91 11.07 9.05 -22.85
CA ASP A 91 12.21 9.92 -22.59
C ASP A 91 13.47 9.12 -22.26
N LYS A 92 13.36 8.08 -21.42
CA LYS A 92 14.46 7.13 -21.14
C LYS A 92 14.95 6.42 -22.39
N LEU A 93 14.02 5.95 -23.24
CA LEU A 93 14.35 5.28 -24.51
C LEU A 93 15.09 6.23 -25.46
N SER A 94 14.59 7.45 -25.64
CA SER A 94 15.23 8.46 -26.51
C SER A 94 16.64 8.84 -26.01
N LYS A 95 16.84 8.93 -24.69
CA LYS A 95 18.14 9.19 -24.08
C LYS A 95 19.13 8.04 -24.32
N GLY A 96 18.65 6.79 -24.28
CA GLY A 96 19.45 5.61 -24.63
C GLY A 96 19.96 5.65 -26.06
N TYR A 97 19.10 5.96 -27.03
CA TYR A 97 19.50 6.06 -28.44
C TYR A 97 20.48 7.20 -28.72
N ARG A 98 20.38 8.33 -28.01
CA ARG A 98 21.30 9.47 -28.17
C ARG A 98 22.68 9.27 -27.55
N SER A 99 22.84 8.28 -26.66
CA SER A 99 24.12 7.97 -26.02
C SER A 99 24.96 6.95 -26.79
N SER A 100 24.41 6.34 -27.83
CA SER A 100 25.09 5.34 -28.68
C SER A 100 25.40 5.85 -30.09
N ALA A 101 25.27 7.17 -30.32
CA ALA A 101 25.71 7.89 -31.51
C ALA A 101 26.79 8.90 -31.11
#